data_AF-A0A3S8RVS3-F1
#
_entry.id   AF-A0A3S8RVS3-F1
#
_cell.length_a   1.000
_cell.length_b   1.000
_cell.length_c   1.000
_cell.angle_alpha   90.00
_cell.angle_beta   90.00
_cell.angle_gamma   90.00
#
_symmetry.space_group_name_H-M   'P 1'
#
loop_
_entity.id
_entity.type
_entity.pdbx_description
1 polymer ?
#
loop_
_entity_poly.entity_id
_entity_poly.type
_entity_poly.pdbx_seq_one_letter_code
_entity_poly.pdbx_strand_id
1 'polypeptide(L)' 'MNNISFDEEKYKALLHDPSLSEHQRTMIEELLQAAGQLSAENRRLRRTLLRVSSSGPRMSTKLKDALYE' A
#
# COMPACT_ATOMS: atom_id res chain seq x y z
N MET A 1 2.84 -5.04 13.52
CA MET A 1 3.51 -5.29 12.23
C MET A 1 3.96 -3.94 11.69
N ASN A 2 5.13 -3.83 11.05
CA ASN A 2 5.63 -2.53 10.58
C ASN A 2 4.62 -1.88 9.62
N ASN A 3 4.34 -0.61 9.85
CA ASN A 3 3.42 0.19 9.05
C ASN A 3 4.10 0.50 7.71
N ILE A 4 3.95 -0.41 6.72
CA ILE A 4 4.51 -0.20 5.38
C ILE A 4 3.58 0.78 4.66
N SER A 5 3.76 2.07 4.92
CA SER A 5 3.21 3.12 4.08
C SER A 5 4.01 3.14 2.78
N PHE A 6 3.34 2.89 1.66
CA PHE A 6 3.96 3.06 0.35
C PHE A 6 4.23 4.55 0.12
N ASP A 7 5.50 4.92 0.08
CA ASP A 7 5.98 6.27 -0.21
C ASP A 7 6.56 6.30 -1.62
N GLU A 8 5.69 6.60 -2.58
CA GLU A 8 6.01 6.55 -4.00
C GLU A 8 7.16 7.49 -4.38
N GLU A 9 7.19 8.69 -3.80
CA GLU A 9 8.21 9.70 -4.09
C GLU A 9 9.58 9.28 -3.58
N LYS A 10 9.64 8.71 -2.37
CA LYS A 10 10.88 8.15 -1.83
C LYS A 10 11.43 7.02 -2.70
N TYR A 11 10.56 6.18 -3.26
CA TYR A 11 11.01 5.06 -4.08
C TYR A 11 11.33 5.44 -5.52
N LYS A 12 10.66 6.44 -6.09
CA LYS A 12 11.05 7.02 -7.39
C LYS A 12 12.47 7.59 -7.35
N ALA A 13 12.92 8.11 -6.21
CA ALA A 13 14.30 8.57 -6.05
C ALA A 13 15.34 7.47 -6.34
N LEU A 14 15.01 6.19 -6.08
CA LEU A 14 15.89 5.04 -6.36
C LEU A 14 16.09 4.82 -7.85
N LEU A 15 15.14 5.26 -8.69
CA LEU A 15 15.33 5.20 -10.14
C LEU A 15 16.49 6.09 -10.55
N HIS A 16 16.79 7.20 -9.87
CA HIS A 16 17.88 8.09 -10.30
C HIS A 16 19.30 7.54 -10.05
N ASP A 17 19.44 6.34 -9.50
CA ASP A 17 20.73 5.70 -9.31
C ASP A 17 21.40 5.42 -10.68
N PRO A 18 22.60 5.95 -10.94
CA PRO A 18 23.31 5.76 -12.22
C PRO A 18 23.86 4.34 -12.41
N SER A 19 23.90 3.52 -11.36
CA SER A 19 24.32 2.11 -11.45
C SER A 19 23.24 1.19 -12.02
N LEU A 20 21.99 1.67 -12.12
CA LEU A 20 20.90 0.92 -12.70
C LEU A 20 21.00 0.91 -14.22
N SER A 21 21.04 -0.31 -14.78
CA SER A 21 20.76 -0.51 -16.20
C SER A 21 19.33 -0.09 -16.54
N GLU A 22 19.10 0.20 -17.83
CA GLU A 22 17.77 0.55 -18.34
C GLU A 22 16.73 -0.54 -18.05
N HIS A 23 17.10 -1.82 -18.22
CA HIS A 23 16.21 -2.94 -17.90
C HIS A 23 15.82 -2.98 -16.42
N GLN A 24 16.78 -2.75 -15.51
CA GLN A 24 16.51 -2.71 -14.08
C GLN A 24 15.62 -1.51 -13.73
N ARG A 25 15.84 -0.36 -14.35
CA ARG A 25 15.02 0.84 -14.17
C ARG A 25 13.57 0.58 -14.57
N THR A 26 13.33 -0.01 -15.74
CA THR A 26 11.99 -0.38 -16.20
C THR A 26 11.32 -1.38 -15.26
N MET A 27 12.04 -2.42 -14.83
CA MET A 27 11.51 -3.41 -13.88
C MET A 27 11.13 -2.75 -12.55
N ILE A 28 11.94 -1.83 -12.04
CA ILE A 28 11.64 -1.10 -10.80
C ILE A 28 10.42 -0.18 -11.01
N GLU A 29 10.29 0.52 -12.13
CA GLU A 29 9.11 1.34 -12.44
C GLU A 29 7.82 0.51 -12.43
N GLU A 30 7.82 -0.66 -13.09
CA GLU A 30 6.67 -1.56 -13.12
C GLU A 30 6.29 -2.04 -11.71
N LEU A 31 7.29 -2.39 -10.89
CA LEU A 31 7.07 -2.80 -9.50
C LEU A 31 6.50 -1.67 -8.65
N LEU A 32 6.99 -0.43 -8.83
CA LEU A 32 6.47 0.73 -8.11
C LEU A 32 5.03 1.03 -8.51
N GLN A 33 4.69 0.92 -9.80
CA GLN A 33 3.33 1.10 -10.26
C GLN A 33 2.39 0.04 -9.65
N ALA A 34 2.78 -1.24 -9.67
CA ALA A 34 1.99 -2.32 -9.09
C ALA A 34 1.81 -2.16 -7.57
N ALA A 35 2.89 -1.81 -6.85
CA ALA A 35 2.84 -1.56 -5.42
C ALA A 35 1.94 -0.37 -5.06
N GLY A 36 1.98 0.71 -5.85
CA GLY A 36 1.09 1.87 -5.69
C GLY A 36 -0.39 1.49 -5.86
N GLN A 37 -0.72 0.72 -6.89
CA GLN A 37 -2.08 0.21 -7.12
C GLN A 37 -2.57 -0.65 -5.95
N LEU A 38 -1.76 -1.61 -5.50
CA LEU A 38 -2.08 -2.48 -4.36
C LEU A 38 -2.26 -1.70 -3.06
N SER A 39 -1.46 -0.66 -2.82
CA SER A 39 -1.56 0.20 -1.65
C SER A 39 -2.86 1.01 -1.65
N ALA A 40 -3.21 1.59 -2.81
CA ALA A 40 -4.47 2.33 -2.98
C ALA A 40 -5.70 1.42 -2.81
N GLU A 41 -5.66 0.21 -3.39
CA GLU A 41 -6.74 -0.76 -3.27
C GLU A 41 -6.90 -1.23 -1.82
N ASN A 42 -5.81 -1.57 -1.12
CA ASN A 42 -5.85 -1.92 0.29
C ASN A 42 -6.47 -0.80 1.13
N ARG A 43 -6.10 0.46 0.89
CA ARG A 43 -6.66 1.61 1.60
C ARG A 43 -8.18 1.74 1.34
N ARG A 44 -8.63 1.51 0.11
CA ARG A 44 -10.06 1.52 -0.26
C ARG A 44 -10.82 0.37 0.40
N LEU A 45 -10.27 -0.84 0.41
CA LEU A 45 -10.86 -2.01 1.06
C LEU A 45 -10.99 -1.79 2.57
N ARG A 46 -9.93 -1.30 3.23
CA ARG A 46 -9.95 -0.96 4.66
C ARG A 46 -11.04 0.06 4.99
N ARG A 47 -11.15 1.15 4.21
CA ARG A 47 -12.23 2.15 4.36
C ARG A 47 -13.62 1.54 4.19
N THR A 48 -13.78 0.63 3.23
CA THR A 48 -15.05 -0.04 2.95
C THR A 48 -15.43 -0.97 4.11
N LEU A 49 -14.50 -1.78 4.60
CA LEU A 49 -14.66 -2.62 5.79
C LEU A 49 -15.02 -1.82 7.03
N LEU A 50 -14.35 -0.68 7.27
CA LEU A 50 -14.68 0.22 8.37
C LEU A 50 -16.12 0.78 8.26
N ARG A 51 -16.56 1.14 7.04
CA ARG A 51 -17.92 1.61 6.82
C ARG A 51 -18.95 0.51 7.06
N VAL A 52 -18.77 -0.67 6.48
CA VAL A 52 -19.70 -1.80 6.63
C VAL A 52 -19.79 -2.23 8.09
N SER A 53 -18.65 -2.32 8.79
CA SER A 53 -18.60 -2.71 10.20
C SER A 53 -19.21 -1.71 11.17
N SER A 54 -19.33 -0.43 10.78
CA SER A 54 -20.07 0.57 11.56
C SER A 54 -21.59 0.43 11.45
N SER A 55 -22.10 -0.35 10.48
CA SER A 55 -23.53 -0.50 10.16
C SER A 55 -24.14 -1.87 10.48
N GLY A 56 -23.33 -2.85 10.92
CA GLY A 56 -23.76 -4.22 11.25
C GLY A 56 -23.39 -4.64 12.68
N PRO A 57 -23.66 -5.89 13.10
CA PRO A 57 -23.31 -6.40 14.43
C PRO A 57 -21.83 -6.15 14.73
N ARG A 58 -21.55 -5.65 15.93
CA ARG A 58 -20.22 -5.21 16.41
C ARG A 58 -19.14 -6.24 16.02
N MET A 59 -18.25 -5.89 15.09
CA MET A 59 -17.10 -6.73 14.70
C MET A 59 -16.24 -7.10 15.92
N SER A 60 -15.54 -8.23 15.83
CA SER A 60 -14.52 -8.60 16.83
C SER A 60 -13.45 -7.49 16.90
N THR A 61 -13.05 -7.14 18.12
CA THR A 61 -12.06 -6.07 18.39
C THR A 61 -10.77 -6.27 17.61
N LYS A 62 -10.32 -7.53 17.43
CA LYS A 62 -9.11 -7.87 16.66
C LYS A 62 -9.15 -7.42 15.20
N LEU A 63 -10.32 -7.47 14.55
CA LEU A 63 -10.47 -7.03 13.16
C LEU A 63 -10.53 -5.50 13.06
N LYS A 64 -11.06 -4.84 14.09
CA LYS A 64 -11.02 -3.38 14.18
C LYS A 64 -9.58 -2.89 14.35
N ASP A 65 -8.82 -3.50 15.26
CA ASP A 65 -7.43 -3.14 15.51
C ASP A 65 -6.58 -3.31 14.23
N ALA A 66 -6.75 -4.42 13.51
CA ALA A 66 -6.06 -4.65 12.22
C ALA A 66 -6.44 -3.68 11.08
N LEU A 67 -7.57 -2.95 11.19
CA LEU A 67 -8.01 -1.96 10.21
C LEU A 67 -7.57 -0.52 10.55
N TYR A 68 -7.37 -0.24 11.84
CA TYR A 68 -6.92 1.07 12.35
C TYR A 68 -5.39 1.17 12.50
N GLU A 69 -4.68 0.05 12.67
CA GLU A 69 -3.22 -0.06 12.56
C GLU A 69 -2.73 -0.13 11.10
#